data_AF-A0A2N5IWS6-F1
#
_entry.id   AF-A0A2N5IWS6-F1
#
_cell.length_a   1.000
_cell.length_b   1.000
_cell.length_c   1.000
_cell.angle_alpha   90.00
_cell.angle_beta   90.00
_cell.angle_gamma   90.00
#
_symmetry.space_group_name_H-M   'P 1'
#
loop_
_entity.id
_entity.type
_entity.pdbx_description
1 polymer ?
#
loop_
_entity_poly.entity_id
_entity_poly.type
_entity_poly.pdbx_seq_one_letter_code
_entity_poly.pdbx_strand_id
1 'polypeptide(L)'
;MIRISATSIDVPGMAVRFAAVMAATLMTLSLMSCTAPSARPAADGAGATDVSAQAGFDDTTDTYPIPTITRRFAACLVSKGFDARVVGERNDQVALLEIDAAGNPKRPKIIDGGDGIITRDWTTDPNLYPNITSTGTISNAVTGDDFPYIIADAATDLAGSPYAARQGDYAACEQANPDFTQGVASTDIDDSHAGKKDKDAVLAFARKARAKGFTWVADPTGDEPLHIVIPDTVPENDVRRFFKECPADGVPVIFSWIGDYPYDTNAVQQGR
;
A
#
# COMPACT_ATOMS: atom_id res chain seq x y z
N MET A 1 -17.71 -48.57 13.73
CA MET A 1 -16.51 -49.01 14.48
C MET A 1 -15.65 -49.86 13.55
N ILE A 2 -14.63 -49.25 12.94
CA ILE A 2 -13.58 -49.99 12.24
C ILE A 2 -12.26 -49.31 12.65
N ARG A 3 -11.46 -50.04 13.43
CA ARG A 3 -10.09 -49.70 13.79
C ARG A 3 -9.18 -50.08 12.63
N ILE A 4 -8.25 -49.21 12.24
CA ILE A 4 -7.04 -49.60 11.52
C ILE A 4 -5.85 -48.96 12.24
N SER A 5 -4.98 -49.82 12.73
CA SER A 5 -3.73 -49.51 13.43
C SER A 5 -2.65 -48.99 12.49
N ALA A 6 -1.74 -48.23 13.09
CA ALA A 6 -0.53 -47.65 12.52
C ALA A 6 0.49 -48.67 11.98
N THR A 7 1.29 -48.21 11.03
CA THR A 7 2.69 -48.64 10.85
C THR A 7 3.55 -47.41 10.53
N SER A 8 4.44 -47.09 11.46
CA SER A 8 5.59 -46.21 11.26
C SER A 8 6.61 -46.89 10.35
N ILE A 9 7.17 -46.15 9.40
CA ILE A 9 8.46 -46.48 8.79
C ILE A 9 9.35 -45.27 9.01
N ASP A 10 10.47 -45.55 9.66
CA ASP A 10 11.54 -44.63 10.02
C ASP A 10 12.78 -44.98 9.15
N VAL A 11 13.80 -44.13 9.23
CA VAL A 11 15.21 -44.33 8.80
C VAL A 11 15.54 -43.98 7.32
N PRO A 12 16.74 -43.45 6.98
CA PRO A 12 17.58 -42.40 7.59
C PRO A 12 18.06 -41.33 6.56
N GLY A 13 18.79 -40.33 7.05
CA GLY A 13 19.29 -39.21 6.25
C GLY A 13 20.39 -39.48 5.21
N MET A 14 20.68 -38.45 4.41
CA MET A 14 21.93 -38.32 3.71
C MET A 14 22.24 -36.84 3.51
N ALA A 15 23.27 -36.37 4.24
CA ALA A 15 23.91 -35.10 3.99
C ALA A 15 24.62 -35.17 2.63
N VAL A 16 24.39 -34.18 1.77
CA VAL A 16 25.22 -33.98 0.58
C VAL A 16 25.64 -32.52 0.56
N ARG A 17 26.90 -32.30 0.96
CA ARG A 17 27.69 -31.12 0.64
C ARG A 17 28.07 -31.22 -0.84
N PHE A 18 27.84 -30.17 -1.62
CA PHE A 18 28.59 -29.95 -2.86
C PHE A 18 29.32 -28.61 -2.78
N ALA A 19 30.60 -28.69 -3.10
CA ALA A 19 31.57 -27.63 -3.11
C ALA A 19 31.54 -26.84 -4.44
N ALA A 20 32.17 -25.67 -4.35
CA ALA A 20 32.38 -24.62 -5.34
C ALA A 20 32.99 -25.02 -6.70
N VAL A 21 32.73 -24.20 -7.73
CA VAL A 21 33.61 -23.80 -8.86
C VAL A 21 33.07 -22.45 -9.40
N MET A 22 33.71 -21.28 -9.26
CA MET A 22 34.86 -20.66 -9.99
C MET A 22 34.54 -19.96 -11.35
N ALA A 23 35.16 -18.77 -11.50
CA ALA A 23 35.55 -18.03 -12.73
C ALA A 23 34.48 -17.15 -13.44
N ALA A 24 34.62 -15.81 -13.40
CA ALA A 24 35.29 -14.91 -14.37
C ALA A 24 34.37 -14.57 -15.58
N THR A 25 34.21 -13.34 -16.09
CA THR A 25 35.24 -12.43 -16.60
C THR A 25 34.59 -11.09 -17.06
N LEU A 26 35.40 -10.02 -17.05
CA LEU A 26 35.36 -8.72 -17.77
C LEU A 26 34.26 -8.44 -18.82
N MET A 27 33.77 -7.19 -18.83
CA MET A 27 34.05 -6.23 -19.93
C MET A 27 33.66 -4.78 -19.56
N THR A 28 34.63 -3.88 -19.74
CA THR A 28 34.54 -2.41 -19.72
C THR A 28 33.86 -1.87 -20.98
N LEU A 29 33.03 -0.83 -20.87
CA LEU A 29 32.77 0.08 -21.97
C LEU A 29 32.64 1.53 -21.47
N SER A 30 33.61 2.34 -21.85
CA SER A 30 33.71 3.79 -21.71
C SER A 30 32.87 4.50 -22.76
N LEU A 31 32.13 5.54 -22.39
CA LEU A 31 31.64 6.56 -23.32
C LEU A 31 31.90 7.97 -22.75
N MET A 32 32.75 8.69 -23.49
CA MET A 32 32.92 10.14 -23.46
C MET A 32 31.63 10.81 -23.97
N SER A 33 31.29 11.98 -23.42
CA SER A 33 30.79 13.12 -24.20
C SER A 33 30.86 14.42 -23.40
N CYS A 34 31.23 15.47 -24.13
CA CYS A 34 31.69 16.77 -23.69
C CYS A 34 30.54 17.78 -23.44
N THR A 35 30.79 18.74 -22.52
CA THR A 35 30.51 20.21 -22.56
C THR A 35 29.36 20.75 -23.42
N ALA A 36 28.52 21.75 -23.10
CA ALA A 36 28.27 22.78 -22.05
C ALA A 36 27.00 23.55 -22.56
N PRO A 37 26.53 24.72 -22.04
CA PRO A 37 26.82 25.48 -20.82
C PRO A 37 25.56 25.82 -19.97
N SER A 38 25.83 26.24 -18.73
CA SER A 38 24.89 26.87 -17.82
C SER A 38 24.46 28.27 -18.29
N ALA A 39 23.16 28.58 -18.19
CA ALA A 39 22.67 29.96 -18.17
C ALA A 39 21.36 30.08 -17.37
N ARG A 40 21.45 30.72 -16.20
CA ARG A 40 20.46 31.52 -15.45
C ARG A 40 21.23 32.14 -14.27
N PRO A 41 20.92 33.36 -13.76
CA PRO A 41 19.58 33.85 -13.37
C PRO A 41 19.36 35.32 -13.83
N ALA A 42 18.35 36.13 -13.50
CA ALA A 42 17.42 36.28 -12.37
C ALA A 42 16.18 37.10 -12.86
N ALA A 43 14.97 36.83 -12.35
CA ALA A 43 14.24 37.57 -11.30
C ALA A 43 13.66 38.93 -11.73
N ASP A 44 12.33 39.06 -11.67
CA ASP A 44 11.61 40.06 -10.87
C ASP A 44 10.11 40.05 -11.23
N GLY A 45 9.25 40.13 -10.20
CA GLY A 45 7.81 40.34 -10.40
C GLY A 45 6.93 39.86 -9.27
N ALA A 46 7.04 40.52 -8.11
CA ALA A 46 6.08 40.41 -7.01
C ALA A 46 4.66 40.81 -7.47
N GLY A 47 3.65 40.10 -6.96
CA GLY A 47 2.24 40.43 -7.17
C GLY A 47 1.36 39.59 -6.25
N ALA A 48 1.33 39.95 -4.97
CA ALA A 48 0.32 39.45 -4.04
C ALA A 48 -1.04 40.05 -4.43
N THR A 49 -2.01 39.17 -4.67
CA THR A 49 -3.44 39.49 -4.55
C THR A 49 -4.12 38.36 -3.81
N ASP A 50 -4.62 38.70 -2.63
CA ASP A 50 -5.67 37.99 -1.90
C ASP A 50 -6.77 37.55 -2.87
N VAL A 51 -7.02 36.24 -2.92
CA VAL A 51 -8.32 35.69 -3.27
C VAL A 51 -8.63 34.62 -2.24
N SER A 52 -9.44 35.00 -1.26
CA SER A 52 -10.30 34.07 -0.54
C SER A 52 -11.22 33.40 -1.58
N ALA A 53 -10.87 32.20 -2.00
CA ALA A 53 -11.75 31.33 -2.77
C ALA A 53 -11.81 29.98 -2.07
N GLN A 54 -12.92 29.78 -1.35
CA GLN A 54 -13.40 28.50 -0.91
C GLN A 54 -14.02 27.82 -2.13
N ALA A 55 -13.33 26.85 -2.74
CA ALA A 55 -13.87 26.01 -3.81
C ALA A 55 -13.00 24.75 -4.00
N GLY A 56 -13.64 23.58 -3.91
CA GLY A 56 -13.11 22.29 -4.35
C GLY A 56 -12.38 21.51 -3.26
N PHE A 57 -13.04 20.51 -2.67
CA PHE A 57 -12.31 19.30 -2.31
C PHE A 57 -11.73 18.78 -3.63
N ASP A 58 -10.43 18.91 -3.82
CA ASP A 58 -9.74 18.15 -4.85
C ASP A 58 -9.78 16.71 -4.33
N ASP A 59 -10.62 15.86 -4.94
CA ASP A 59 -10.73 14.44 -4.59
C ASP A 59 -9.56 13.68 -5.20
N THR A 60 -8.35 14.14 -4.87
CA THR A 60 -7.09 13.51 -5.23
C THR A 60 -6.67 12.64 -4.06
N THR A 61 -6.72 11.32 -4.28
CA THR A 61 -6.12 10.37 -3.34
C THR A 61 -4.82 9.85 -3.92
N ASP A 62 -3.71 10.17 -3.24
CA ASP A 62 -2.39 9.67 -3.60
C ASP A 62 -2.12 8.35 -2.91
N THR A 63 -1.64 7.38 -3.67
CA THR A 63 -1.38 6.04 -3.16
C THR A 63 -0.07 5.49 -3.70
N TYR A 64 0.77 4.95 -2.83
CA TYR A 64 2.05 4.40 -3.26
C TYR A 64 1.87 2.94 -3.74
N PRO A 65 2.78 2.40 -4.56
CA PRO A 65 2.76 0.99 -4.93
C PRO A 65 2.86 0.11 -3.71
N ILE A 66 1.98 -0.89 -3.63
CA ILE A 66 2.05 -1.89 -2.56
C ILE A 66 3.34 -2.71 -2.74
N PRO A 67 4.29 -2.67 -1.79
CA PRO A 67 5.50 -3.46 -1.83
C PRO A 67 5.18 -4.96 -1.88
N THR A 68 5.98 -5.73 -2.60
CA THR A 68 5.78 -7.18 -2.74
C THR A 68 5.73 -7.89 -1.39
N ILE A 69 6.54 -7.44 -0.41
CA ILE A 69 6.57 -8.02 0.93
C ILE A 69 5.27 -7.74 1.70
N THR A 70 4.76 -6.50 1.68
CA THR A 70 3.48 -6.10 2.28
C THR A 70 2.32 -6.88 1.68
N ARG A 71 2.31 -7.03 0.35
CA ARG A 71 1.30 -7.82 -0.36
C ARG A 71 1.30 -9.29 0.06
N ARG A 72 2.49 -9.89 0.21
CA ARG A 72 2.63 -11.28 0.64
C ARG A 72 2.11 -11.48 2.06
N PHE A 73 2.42 -10.57 2.97
CA PHE A 73 1.94 -10.63 4.35
C PHE A 73 0.42 -10.48 4.43
N ALA A 74 -0.16 -9.45 3.79
CA ALA A 74 -1.61 -9.26 3.70
C ALA A 74 -2.32 -10.48 3.08
N ALA A 75 -1.78 -11.03 1.99
CA ALA A 75 -2.35 -12.23 1.36
C ALA A 75 -2.30 -13.46 2.27
N CYS A 76 -1.25 -13.61 3.10
CA CYS A 76 -1.19 -14.67 4.09
C CYS A 76 -2.32 -14.53 5.11
N LEU A 77 -2.52 -13.33 5.66
CA LEU A 77 -3.59 -13.06 6.62
C LEU A 77 -4.97 -13.31 6.01
N VAL A 78 -5.23 -12.84 4.79
CA VAL A 78 -6.47 -13.14 4.06
C VAL A 78 -6.66 -14.64 3.88
N SER A 79 -5.62 -15.39 3.51
CA SER A 79 -5.70 -16.86 3.36
C SER A 79 -6.02 -17.60 4.66
N LYS A 80 -5.71 -16.99 5.81
CA LYS A 80 -6.07 -17.47 7.14
C LYS A 80 -7.48 -17.07 7.56
N GLY A 81 -8.16 -16.22 6.79
CA GLY A 81 -9.52 -15.73 7.06
C GLY A 81 -9.57 -14.41 7.84
N PHE A 82 -8.48 -13.63 7.88
CA PHE A 82 -8.57 -12.25 8.36
C PHE A 82 -9.13 -11.36 7.25
N ASP A 83 -9.93 -10.35 7.61
CA ASP A 83 -10.17 -9.22 6.70
C ASP A 83 -8.99 -8.25 6.87
N ALA A 84 -7.93 -8.50 6.09
CA ALA A 84 -6.68 -7.75 6.14
C ALA A 84 -6.55 -6.86 4.90
N ARG A 85 -6.13 -5.62 5.11
CA ARG A 85 -6.01 -4.58 4.07
C ARG A 85 -4.63 -3.96 4.13
N VAL A 86 -4.10 -3.61 2.97
CA VAL A 86 -2.91 -2.76 2.90
C VAL A 86 -3.36 -1.33 3.10
N VAL A 87 -2.72 -0.64 4.05
CA VAL A 87 -3.06 0.71 4.46
C VAL A 87 -1.80 1.56 4.63
N GLY A 88 -2.01 2.80 5.06
CA GLY A 88 -0.96 3.80 5.19
C GLY A 88 -0.69 4.45 3.84
N GLU A 89 -0.28 5.72 3.88
CA GLU A 89 0.02 6.50 2.68
C GLU A 89 0.98 5.73 1.75
N ARG A 90 2.03 5.15 2.32
CA ARG A 90 3.08 4.41 1.60
C ARG A 90 2.71 2.97 1.26
N ASN A 91 1.50 2.51 1.61
CA ASN A 91 1.05 1.13 1.41
C ASN A 91 2.01 0.08 1.98
N ASP A 92 2.69 0.41 3.08
CA ASP A 92 3.66 -0.41 3.78
C ASP A 92 3.14 -0.92 5.13
N GLN A 93 1.89 -0.63 5.46
CA GLN A 93 1.20 -1.17 6.63
C GLN A 93 0.15 -2.20 6.22
N VAL A 94 -0.10 -3.17 7.09
CA VAL A 94 -1.23 -4.10 6.96
C VAL A 94 -2.11 -3.98 8.19
N ALA A 95 -3.37 -3.61 7.96
CA ALA A 95 -4.37 -3.50 8.99
C ALA A 95 -5.38 -4.64 8.93
N LEU A 96 -6.03 -4.92 10.05
CA LEU A 96 -7.16 -5.83 10.16
C LEU A 96 -8.44 -5.02 10.37
N LEU A 97 -9.56 -5.49 9.84
CA LEU A 97 -10.88 -4.92 10.18
C LEU A 97 -11.08 -4.94 11.70
N GLU A 98 -11.49 -3.80 12.26
CA GLU A 98 -11.86 -3.72 13.67
C GLU A 98 -13.23 -4.39 13.89
N ILE A 99 -13.30 -5.26 14.89
CA ILE A 99 -14.48 -6.07 15.21
C ILE A 99 -14.88 -5.86 16.67
N ASP A 100 -16.18 -5.99 16.97
CA ASP A 100 -16.68 -5.98 18.33
C ASP A 100 -16.35 -7.29 19.07
N ALA A 101 -16.69 -7.37 20.36
CA ALA A 101 -16.49 -8.57 21.18
C ALA A 101 -17.27 -9.80 20.68
N ALA A 102 -18.28 -9.63 19.83
CA ALA A 102 -19.04 -10.71 19.21
C ALA A 102 -18.48 -11.12 17.84
N GLY A 103 -17.45 -10.44 17.35
CA GLY A 103 -16.80 -10.71 16.07
C GLY A 103 -17.46 -10.05 14.87
N ASN A 104 -18.37 -9.09 15.08
CA ASN A 104 -18.98 -8.33 13.99
C ASN A 104 -18.14 -7.10 13.64
N PRO A 105 -18.19 -6.61 12.39
CA PRO A 105 -17.57 -5.33 12.03
C PRO A 105 -18.04 -4.21 12.97
N LYS A 106 -17.09 -3.44 13.51
CA LYS A 106 -17.40 -2.33 14.41
C LYS A 106 -18.20 -1.25 13.68
N ARG A 107 -19.16 -0.67 14.40
CA ARG A 107 -19.92 0.51 13.97
C ARG A 107 -19.43 1.75 14.72
N PRO A 108 -19.51 2.95 14.10
CA PRO A 108 -19.12 4.16 14.78
C PRO A 108 -20.09 4.44 15.91
N LYS A 109 -19.59 5.07 16.97
CA LYS A 109 -20.47 5.71 17.93
C LYS A 109 -21.04 6.97 17.30
N ILE A 110 -22.36 7.02 17.19
CA ILE A 110 -23.09 8.18 16.69
C ILE A 110 -23.20 9.21 17.82
N ILE A 111 -22.65 10.40 17.58
CA ILE A 111 -22.74 11.55 18.49
C ILE A 111 -23.62 12.59 17.79
N ASP A 112 -24.79 12.84 18.36
CA ASP A 112 -25.70 13.89 17.91
C ASP A 112 -25.34 15.21 18.59
N GLY A 113 -24.96 16.21 17.80
CA GLY A 113 -24.61 17.55 18.28
C GLY A 113 -25.82 18.39 18.69
N GLY A 114 -27.05 17.96 18.39
CA GLY A 114 -28.29 18.70 18.65
C GLY A 114 -28.57 19.85 17.68
N ASP A 115 -27.65 20.14 16.77
CA ASP A 115 -27.73 21.12 15.67
C ASP A 115 -28.04 20.47 14.31
N GLY A 116 -28.29 19.16 14.29
CA GLY A 116 -28.47 18.36 13.08
C GLY A 116 -27.17 17.84 12.47
N ILE A 117 -26.01 18.12 13.07
CA ILE A 117 -24.73 17.51 12.68
C ILE A 117 -24.56 16.18 13.44
N ILE A 118 -24.35 15.12 12.67
CA ILE A 118 -24.02 13.80 13.19
C ILE A 118 -22.51 13.61 13.10
N THR A 119 -21.84 13.49 14.24
CA THR A 119 -20.43 13.07 14.30
C THR A 119 -20.34 11.55 14.46
N ARG A 120 -19.47 10.92 13.68
CA ARG A 120 -19.16 9.49 13.78
C ARG A 120 -17.82 9.33 14.47
N ASP A 121 -17.84 8.79 15.68
CA ASP A 121 -16.63 8.49 16.44
C ASP A 121 -16.18 7.05 16.18
N TRP A 122 -14.99 6.93 15.60
CA TRP A 122 -14.35 5.67 15.22
C TRP A 122 -13.22 5.26 16.17
N THR A 123 -13.03 6.00 17.27
CA THR A 123 -11.96 5.74 18.23
C THR A 123 -11.99 4.29 18.70
N THR A 124 -10.84 3.62 18.64
CA THR A 124 -10.70 2.24 19.11
C THR A 124 -10.84 2.17 20.61
N ASP A 125 -11.63 1.19 21.07
CA ASP A 125 -11.82 0.96 22.49
C ASP A 125 -10.54 0.33 23.06
N PRO A 126 -9.77 1.05 23.89
CA PRO A 126 -8.54 0.51 24.47
C PRO A 126 -8.80 -0.68 25.40
N ASN A 127 -10.04 -0.89 25.88
CA ASN A 127 -10.38 -2.08 26.66
C ASN A 127 -10.56 -3.33 25.79
N LEU A 128 -10.97 -3.16 24.54
CA LEU A 128 -11.07 -4.26 23.56
C LEU A 128 -9.76 -4.48 22.82
N TYR A 129 -8.92 -3.46 22.70
CA TYR A 129 -7.66 -3.53 21.96
C TYR A 129 -6.51 -2.91 22.77
N PRO A 130 -6.08 -3.56 23.87
CA PRO A 130 -5.20 -2.94 24.87
C PRO A 130 -3.76 -2.72 24.40
N ASN A 131 -3.31 -3.45 23.37
CA ASN A 131 -1.93 -3.40 22.88
C ASN A 131 -1.84 -2.82 21.46
N ILE A 132 -2.93 -2.28 20.93
CA ILE A 132 -3.00 -1.79 19.54
C ILE A 132 -3.07 -0.27 19.60
N THR A 133 -2.21 0.38 18.81
CA THR A 133 -2.19 1.83 18.69
C THR A 133 -2.50 2.25 17.25
N SER A 134 -3.28 3.31 17.10
CA SER A 134 -3.73 3.90 15.83
C SER A 134 -4.79 3.13 15.08
N THR A 135 -5.95 3.77 14.92
CA THR A 135 -7.06 3.27 14.11
C THR A 135 -7.64 4.40 13.30
N GLY A 136 -7.59 4.25 11.99
CA GLY A 136 -8.26 5.12 11.04
C GLY A 136 -9.51 4.44 10.48
N THR A 137 -10.06 5.07 9.45
CA THR A 137 -11.15 4.53 8.66
C THR A 137 -10.75 4.50 7.20
N ILE A 138 -11.04 3.40 6.52
CA ILE A 138 -11.01 3.34 5.06
C ILE A 138 -12.44 3.50 4.59
N SER A 139 -12.72 4.54 3.81
CA SER A 139 -14.03 4.73 3.21
C SER A 139 -14.11 3.99 1.87
N ASN A 140 -15.22 3.31 1.63
CA ASN A 140 -15.59 2.84 0.31
C ASN A 140 -16.56 3.86 -0.30
N ALA A 141 -16.05 4.67 -1.25
CA ALA A 141 -16.83 5.72 -1.89
C ALA A 141 -18.05 5.19 -2.68
N VAL A 142 -18.05 3.91 -3.09
CA VAL A 142 -19.14 3.29 -3.85
C VAL A 142 -20.30 2.88 -2.94
N THR A 143 -20.00 2.27 -1.79
CA THR A 143 -21.04 1.82 -0.86
C THR A 143 -21.39 2.86 0.19
N GLY A 144 -20.51 3.86 0.39
CA GLY A 144 -20.59 4.82 1.49
C GLY A 144 -20.28 4.21 2.86
N ASP A 145 -19.77 2.98 2.90
CA ASP A 145 -19.38 2.32 4.14
C ASP A 145 -17.96 2.70 4.53
N ASP A 146 -17.78 3.03 5.80
CA ASP A 146 -16.48 3.23 6.43
C ASP A 146 -16.07 1.95 7.18
N PHE A 147 -14.83 1.53 6.98
CA PHE A 147 -14.25 0.35 7.62
C PHE A 147 -13.21 0.80 8.64
N PRO A 148 -13.49 0.71 9.95
CA PRO A 148 -12.48 0.94 10.96
C PRO A 148 -11.48 -0.20 10.94
N TYR A 149 -10.21 0.13 11.11
CA TYR A 149 -9.15 -0.87 11.07
C TYR A 149 -8.17 -0.69 12.22
N ILE A 150 -7.55 -1.80 12.62
CA ILE A 150 -6.51 -1.88 13.64
C ILE A 150 -5.18 -2.30 13.01
N ILE A 151 -4.07 -1.81 13.56
CA ILE A 151 -2.72 -2.23 13.18
C ILE A 151 -2.10 -2.96 14.37
N ALA A 152 -1.82 -4.25 14.19
CA ALA A 152 -1.00 -5.02 15.13
C ALA A 152 0.44 -5.01 14.61
N ASP A 153 1.39 -4.55 15.43
CA ASP A 153 2.81 -4.58 15.08
C ASP A 153 3.35 -6.00 15.11
N ALA A 154 2.83 -6.81 16.04
CA ALA A 154 3.13 -8.22 16.15
C ALA A 154 1.91 -9.05 16.59
N ALA A 155 2.00 -10.37 16.43
CA ALA A 155 1.00 -11.32 16.91
C ALA A 155 0.67 -11.15 18.40
N THR A 156 1.66 -10.74 19.20
CA THR A 156 1.48 -10.47 20.65
C THR A 156 0.49 -9.36 20.93
N ASP A 157 0.29 -8.43 20.01
CA ASP A 157 -0.60 -7.29 20.22
C ASP A 157 -2.07 -7.69 20.12
N LEU A 158 -2.36 -8.82 19.48
CA LEU A 158 -3.69 -9.40 19.43
C LEU A 158 -4.13 -9.99 20.79
N ALA A 159 -3.21 -10.14 21.75
CA ALA A 159 -3.54 -10.65 23.07
C ALA A 159 -4.54 -9.73 23.78
N GLY A 160 -5.59 -10.34 24.37
CA GLY A 160 -6.67 -9.60 25.03
C GLY A 160 -7.68 -8.94 24.09
N SER A 161 -7.48 -9.05 22.77
CA SER A 161 -8.42 -8.52 21.78
C SER A 161 -9.44 -9.54 21.30
N PRO A 162 -10.49 -9.13 20.56
CA PRO A 162 -11.36 -10.05 19.82
C PRO A 162 -10.61 -11.03 18.90
N TYR A 163 -9.39 -10.70 18.48
CA TYR A 163 -8.53 -11.57 17.67
C TYR A 163 -7.62 -12.50 18.48
N ALA A 164 -7.68 -12.50 19.83
CA ALA A 164 -6.75 -13.27 20.67
C ALA A 164 -6.70 -14.77 20.31
N ALA A 165 -7.84 -15.38 19.97
CA ALA A 165 -7.91 -16.78 19.55
C ALA A 165 -7.16 -17.07 18.23
N ARG A 166 -6.89 -16.03 17.43
CA ARG A 166 -6.23 -16.09 16.12
C ARG A 166 -4.78 -15.61 16.14
N GLN A 167 -4.23 -15.34 17.33
CA GLN A 167 -2.83 -14.96 17.51
C GLN A 167 -1.86 -15.95 16.84
N GLY A 168 -2.14 -17.26 16.92
CA GLY A 168 -1.32 -18.28 16.28
C GLY A 168 -1.32 -18.22 14.74
N ASP A 169 -2.43 -17.83 14.12
CA ASP A 169 -2.50 -17.67 12.66
C ASP A 169 -1.73 -16.43 12.20
N TYR A 170 -1.80 -15.34 12.96
CA TYR A 170 -1.01 -14.14 12.69
C TYR A 170 0.50 -14.45 12.80
N ALA A 171 0.91 -15.11 13.88
CA ALA A 171 2.31 -15.51 14.09
C ALA A 171 2.84 -16.44 12.99
N ALA A 172 1.99 -17.32 12.44
CA ALA A 172 2.38 -18.15 11.30
C ALA A 172 2.64 -17.31 10.03
N CYS A 173 1.90 -16.22 9.83
CA CYS A 173 2.12 -15.31 8.71
C CYS A 173 3.38 -14.45 8.89
N GLU A 174 3.73 -14.06 10.11
CA GLU A 174 5.00 -13.41 10.42
C GLU A 174 6.18 -14.35 10.11
N GLN A 175 6.10 -15.60 10.57
CA GLN A 175 7.13 -16.61 10.31
C GLN A 175 7.30 -16.90 8.81
N ALA A 176 6.21 -16.85 8.03
CA ALA A 176 6.25 -17.03 6.57
C ALA A 176 6.79 -15.81 5.81
N ASN A 177 6.82 -14.64 6.46
CA ASN A 177 7.26 -13.37 5.87
C ASN A 177 8.17 -12.61 6.87
N PRO A 178 9.35 -13.17 7.22
CA PRO A 178 10.20 -12.62 8.28
C PRO A 178 10.79 -11.24 7.96
N ASP A 179 10.77 -10.84 6.69
CA ASP A 179 11.26 -9.54 6.22
C ASP A 179 10.17 -8.45 6.23
N PHE A 180 8.93 -8.80 6.61
CA PHE A 180 7.86 -7.82 6.75
C PHE A 180 7.91 -7.16 8.13
N THR A 181 7.80 -5.84 8.15
CA THR A 181 7.57 -5.02 9.34
C THR A 181 6.52 -3.98 9.02
N GLN A 182 5.68 -3.62 9.98
CA GLN A 182 4.73 -2.52 9.78
C GLN A 182 5.50 -1.23 9.42
N GLY A 183 5.01 -0.52 8.41
CA GLY A 183 5.47 0.82 8.09
C GLY A 183 5.25 1.79 9.24
N VAL A 184 6.05 2.86 9.28
CA VAL A 184 5.85 3.98 10.22
C VAL A 184 5.17 5.10 9.44
N ALA A 185 4.14 5.71 10.02
CA ALA A 185 3.51 6.89 9.44
C ALA A 185 4.58 7.98 9.19
N SER A 186 4.78 8.34 7.93
CA SER A 186 5.65 9.44 7.52
C SER A 186 4.79 10.66 7.19
N THR A 187 5.32 11.85 7.41
CA THR A 187 4.69 13.12 7.01
C THR A 187 5.48 13.83 5.92
N ASP A 188 6.55 13.18 5.42
CA ASP A 188 7.41 13.73 4.37
C ASP A 188 6.80 13.44 3.00
N ILE A 189 6.54 14.53 2.24
CA ILE A 189 6.08 14.47 0.85
C ILE A 189 7.29 14.15 -0.05
N ASP A 190 7.36 12.91 -0.56
CA ASP A 190 8.49 12.40 -1.34
C ASP A 190 8.80 13.23 -2.60
N ASP A 191 7.76 13.82 -3.20
CA ASP A 191 7.87 14.57 -4.44
C ASP A 191 8.75 15.83 -4.33
N SER A 192 8.70 16.49 -3.17
CA SER A 192 9.44 17.72 -2.89
C SER A 192 10.97 17.54 -2.91
N HIS A 193 11.44 16.29 -2.80
CA HIS A 193 12.87 15.93 -2.78
C HIS A 193 13.26 14.95 -3.90
N ALA A 194 12.37 14.68 -4.87
CA ALA A 194 12.61 13.70 -5.92
C ALA A 194 13.87 14.01 -6.73
N GLY A 195 14.88 13.13 -6.62
CA GLY A 195 16.12 13.25 -7.38
C GLY A 195 15.92 12.91 -8.86
N LYS A 196 16.84 13.36 -9.74
CA LYS A 196 16.76 13.06 -11.19
C LYS A 196 16.58 11.57 -11.48
N LYS A 197 17.25 10.71 -10.71
CA LYS A 197 17.17 9.25 -10.85
C LYS A 197 15.73 8.73 -10.68
N ASP A 198 15.01 9.26 -9.70
CA ASP A 198 13.65 8.83 -9.38
C ASP A 198 12.68 9.32 -10.45
N LYS A 199 12.81 10.59 -10.88
CA LYS A 199 12.04 11.15 -12.00
C LYS A 199 12.24 10.34 -13.29
N ASP A 200 13.49 10.01 -13.63
CA ASP A 200 13.79 9.19 -14.81
C ASP A 200 13.21 7.77 -14.69
N ALA A 201 13.20 7.20 -13.47
CA ALA A 201 12.65 5.87 -13.22
C ALA A 201 11.12 5.82 -13.39
N VAL A 202 10.40 6.82 -12.87
CA VAL A 202 8.94 6.94 -13.05
C VAL A 202 8.59 7.22 -14.51
N LEU A 203 9.33 8.08 -15.20
CA LEU A 203 9.15 8.30 -16.64
C LEU A 203 9.37 7.00 -17.45
N ALA A 204 10.39 6.21 -17.10
CA ALA A 204 10.62 4.92 -17.72
C ALA A 204 9.50 3.91 -17.42
N PHE A 205 8.93 3.94 -16.22
CA PHE A 205 7.75 3.15 -15.85
C PHE A 205 6.53 3.53 -16.70
N ALA A 206 6.21 4.82 -16.83
CA ALA A 206 5.11 5.32 -17.65
C ALA A 206 5.21 4.86 -19.12
N ARG A 207 6.41 4.97 -19.70
CA ARG A 207 6.69 4.53 -21.08
C ARG A 207 6.53 3.02 -21.25
N LYS A 208 6.98 2.22 -20.28
CA LYS A 208 6.80 0.75 -20.29
C LYS A 208 5.32 0.37 -20.20
N ALA A 209 4.51 1.09 -19.42
CA ALA A 209 3.08 0.86 -19.35
C ALA A 209 2.39 1.17 -20.69
N ARG A 210 2.71 2.30 -21.32
CA ARG A 210 2.19 2.63 -22.66
C ARG A 210 2.57 1.58 -23.71
N ALA A 211 3.79 1.04 -23.65
CA ALA A 211 4.22 -0.05 -24.54
C ALA A 211 3.41 -1.34 -24.38
N LYS A 212 2.72 -1.54 -23.24
CA LYS A 212 1.79 -2.65 -22.97
C LYS A 212 0.33 -2.33 -23.34
N GLY A 213 0.07 -1.16 -23.91
CA GLY A 213 -1.24 -0.75 -24.40
C GLY A 213 -2.04 0.15 -23.44
N PHE A 214 -1.47 0.56 -22.31
CA PHE A 214 -2.12 1.50 -21.38
C PHE A 214 -1.96 2.94 -21.89
N THR A 215 -2.71 3.32 -22.93
CA THR A 215 -2.55 4.62 -23.62
C THR A 215 -2.98 5.82 -22.78
N TRP A 216 -3.73 5.59 -21.70
CA TRP A 216 -4.13 6.62 -20.74
C TRP A 216 -3.01 7.03 -19.77
N VAL A 217 -1.92 6.27 -19.68
CA VAL A 217 -0.78 6.60 -18.82
C VAL A 217 0.01 7.76 -19.44
N ALA A 218 -0.09 8.94 -18.84
CA ALA A 218 0.70 10.11 -19.22
C ALA A 218 2.16 10.00 -18.73
N ASP A 219 3.05 10.78 -19.34
CA ASP A 219 4.38 11.00 -18.76
C ASP A 219 4.22 11.89 -17.51
N PRO A 220 4.92 11.60 -16.39
CA PRO A 220 4.94 12.50 -15.25
C PRO A 220 5.58 13.84 -15.65
N THR A 221 4.97 14.95 -15.23
CA THR A 221 5.45 16.30 -15.59
C THR A 221 5.25 17.29 -14.44
N GLY A 222 5.86 18.46 -14.56
CA GLY A 222 5.58 19.59 -13.67
C GLY A 222 6.08 19.38 -12.24
N ASP A 223 5.23 19.78 -11.30
CA ASP A 223 5.51 19.81 -9.86
C ASP A 223 5.28 18.46 -9.18
N GLU A 224 4.70 17.48 -9.89
CA GLU A 224 4.43 16.11 -9.38
C GLU A 224 5.16 15.04 -10.20
N PRO A 225 6.50 15.03 -10.19
CA PRO A 225 7.30 14.24 -11.12
C PRO A 225 7.33 12.74 -10.81
N LEU A 226 6.79 12.30 -9.67
CA LEU A 226 6.66 10.88 -9.32
C LEU A 226 5.25 10.32 -9.56
N HIS A 227 4.29 11.15 -9.97
CA HIS A 227 2.89 10.76 -10.03
C HIS A 227 2.49 10.15 -11.38
N ILE A 228 1.71 9.07 -11.32
CA ILE A 228 0.93 8.52 -12.43
C ILE A 228 -0.55 8.70 -12.07
N VAL A 229 -1.18 9.64 -12.74
CA VAL A 229 -2.61 9.90 -12.60
C VAL A 229 -3.40 8.77 -13.26
N ILE A 230 -4.27 8.14 -12.49
CA ILE A 230 -5.33 7.26 -12.96
C ILE A 230 -6.57 8.16 -13.13
N PRO A 231 -7.14 8.25 -14.34
CA PRO A 231 -8.41 8.95 -14.57
C PRO A 231 -9.64 8.10 -14.21
N ASP A 232 -10.69 8.75 -13.70
CA ASP A 232 -12.03 8.16 -13.44
C ASP A 232 -12.70 7.53 -14.68
N THR A 233 -12.28 7.94 -15.87
CA THR A 233 -12.72 7.37 -17.15
C THR A 233 -12.15 5.99 -17.48
N VAL A 234 -11.12 5.51 -16.75
CA VAL A 234 -10.52 4.19 -17.01
C VAL A 234 -11.38 3.09 -16.37
N PRO A 235 -11.81 2.06 -17.13
CA PRO A 235 -12.62 0.99 -16.56
C PRO A 235 -11.84 0.14 -15.54
N GLU A 236 -12.53 -0.35 -14.50
CA GLU A 236 -11.96 -1.17 -13.41
C GLU A 236 -11.05 -2.29 -13.92
N ASN A 237 -11.51 -3.03 -14.93
CA ASN A 237 -10.78 -4.15 -15.50
C ASN A 237 -9.43 -3.75 -16.12
N ASP A 238 -9.34 -2.56 -16.72
CA ASP A 238 -8.09 -2.07 -17.29
C ASP A 238 -7.14 -1.57 -16.20
N VAL A 239 -7.66 -0.97 -15.13
CA VAL A 239 -6.85 -0.60 -13.95
C VAL A 239 -6.31 -1.83 -13.21
N ARG A 240 -7.14 -2.87 -13.00
CA ARG A 240 -6.66 -4.15 -12.44
C ARG A 240 -5.59 -4.78 -13.31
N ARG A 241 -5.80 -4.78 -14.63
CA ARG A 241 -4.82 -5.27 -15.60
C ARG A 241 -3.53 -4.45 -15.53
N PHE A 242 -3.60 -3.13 -15.39
CA PHE A 242 -2.45 -2.25 -15.21
C PHE A 242 -1.62 -2.63 -13.98
N PHE A 243 -2.23 -2.74 -12.79
CA PHE A 243 -1.50 -3.12 -11.58
C PHE A 243 -0.89 -4.53 -11.65
N LYS A 244 -1.52 -5.43 -12.41
CA LYS A 244 -1.02 -6.78 -12.64
C LYS A 244 0.15 -6.82 -13.62
N GLU A 245 0.05 -6.11 -14.74
CA GLU A 245 1.04 -6.15 -15.81
C GLU A 245 2.19 -5.17 -15.60
N CYS A 246 1.99 -4.10 -14.81
CA CYS A 246 2.96 -3.05 -14.53
C CYS A 246 3.28 -2.95 -13.03
N PRO A 247 3.91 -3.98 -12.43
CA PRO A 247 4.37 -3.87 -11.05
C PRO A 247 5.42 -2.76 -10.93
N ALA A 248 5.34 -1.97 -9.85
CA ALA A 248 6.27 -0.86 -9.64
C ALA A 248 7.67 -1.31 -9.22
N ASP A 249 7.83 -2.47 -8.57
CA ASP A 249 9.11 -3.14 -8.27
C ASP A 249 10.26 -2.20 -7.84
N GLY A 250 10.02 -1.34 -6.84
CA GLY A 250 11.02 -0.41 -6.29
C GLY A 250 11.20 0.89 -7.08
N VAL A 251 10.35 1.14 -8.08
CA VAL A 251 10.17 2.47 -8.68
C VAL A 251 9.38 3.34 -7.69
N PRO A 252 9.85 4.55 -7.35
CA PRO A 252 9.18 5.47 -6.43
C PRO A 252 8.04 6.20 -7.13
N VAL A 253 7.18 5.47 -7.83
CA VAL A 253 5.97 6.02 -8.46
C VAL A 253 4.90 6.22 -7.39
N ILE A 254 4.07 7.24 -7.54
CA ILE A 254 2.86 7.48 -6.74
C ILE A 254 1.67 7.41 -7.70
N PHE A 255 0.59 6.74 -7.31
CA PHE A 255 -0.64 6.64 -8.10
C PHE A 255 -1.68 7.60 -7.55
N SER A 256 -2.03 8.60 -8.34
CA SER A 256 -3.06 9.59 -7.99
C SER A 256 -4.37 9.21 -8.63
N TRP A 257 -5.40 9.04 -7.80
CA TRP A 257 -6.75 8.81 -8.26
C TRP A 257 -7.47 10.16 -8.27
N ILE A 258 -7.88 10.61 -9.45
CA ILE A 258 -8.57 11.89 -9.62
C ILE A 258 -9.96 11.63 -10.22
N GLY A 259 -11.00 11.96 -9.44
CA GLY A 259 -12.40 11.92 -9.86
C GLY A 259 -13.23 10.82 -9.19
N ASP A 260 -14.51 10.75 -9.57
CA ASP A 260 -15.51 9.90 -8.94
C ASP A 260 -15.51 8.49 -9.56
N TYR A 261 -14.84 7.55 -8.92
CA TYR A 261 -14.75 6.18 -9.42
C TYR A 261 -16.02 5.36 -9.16
N PRO A 262 -16.55 4.64 -10.17
CA PRO A 262 -17.71 3.75 -9.99
C PRO A 262 -17.35 2.40 -9.32
N TYR A 263 -16.12 2.25 -8.83
CA TYR A 263 -15.60 1.04 -8.22
C TYR A 263 -14.70 1.38 -7.02
N ASP A 264 -14.50 0.40 -6.13
CA ASP A 264 -13.66 0.54 -4.94
C ASP A 264 -12.17 0.55 -5.35
N THR A 265 -11.55 1.75 -5.36
CA THR A 265 -10.15 1.96 -5.74
C THR A 265 -9.18 1.22 -4.83
N ASN A 266 -9.49 1.11 -3.53
CA ASN A 266 -8.69 0.33 -2.57
C ASN A 266 -8.72 -1.16 -2.93
N ALA A 267 -9.91 -1.69 -3.24
CA ALA A 267 -10.05 -3.08 -3.67
C ALA A 267 -9.39 -3.37 -5.03
N VAL A 268 -9.34 -2.38 -5.93
CA VAL A 268 -8.64 -2.49 -7.22
C VAL A 268 -7.12 -2.53 -7.03
N GLN A 269 -6.58 -1.66 -6.19
CA GLN A 269 -5.14 -1.60 -5.94
C GLN A 269 -4.61 -2.84 -5.21
N GLN A 270 -5.43 -3.39 -4.29
CA GLN A 270 -5.09 -4.59 -3.53
C GLN A 270 -5.38 -5.89 -4.31
N GLY A 271 -6.45 -5.92 -5.10
CA GLY A 271 -6.95 -7.11 -5.78
C GLY A 271 -6.24 -7.38 -7.10
N ARG A 272 -5.66 -8.58 -7.24
CA ARG A 272 -5.18 -9.10 -8.52
C ARG A 272 -6.31 -9.69 -9.35
#